data_AF-A0A946WZU3-F1
#
_entry.id   AF-A0A946WZU3-F1
#
_cell.length_a   1.000
_cell.length_b   1.000
_cell.length_c   1.000
_cell.angle_alpha   90.00
_cell.angle_beta   90.00
_cell.angle_gamma   90.00
#
_symmetry.space_group_name_H-M   'P 1'
#
loop_
_entity.id
_entity.type
_entity.pdbx_description
1 polymer ?
#
loop_
_entity_poly.entity_id
_entity_poly.type
_entity_poly.pdbx_seq_one_letter_code
_entity_poly.pdbx_strand_id
1 'polypeptide(L)'
;MKKLLVLLFSFFLFSSHYVFADDISDFSIEGISIGDSLLDYMTEDEILEEIELNKNDYLYLKEPNKYAQIYFWEVLPTYDNGLSVFIKNNPTNQYISNKNEKYIILSIYGTMHFVEDFDGCIQKRDEIIGELSKMFPNTQKSEVFFKHAADPSGNSIVDALYFEHDSGAEIETSCDNFEETFRIKNNWSEGLNVSISSAETTSWLRNQ
;
A
#
# COMPACT_ATOMS: atom_id res chain seq x y z
N MET A 1 -9.69 25.47 9.63
CA MET A 1 -8.52 26.23 10.13
C MET A 1 -7.30 25.41 9.82
N LYS A 2 -6.50 25.88 8.86
CA LYS A 2 -5.32 25.15 8.35
C LYS A 2 -4.29 25.08 9.47
N LYS A 3 -4.19 23.93 10.15
CA LYS A 3 -3.04 23.65 11.00
C LYS A 3 -1.91 23.32 10.05
N LEU A 4 -0.99 24.27 9.95
CA LEU A 4 0.32 24.12 9.36
C LEU A 4 0.97 22.88 10.02
N LEU A 5 0.87 21.72 9.36
CA LEU A 5 1.70 20.57 9.65
C LEU A 5 3.11 21.02 9.28
N VAL A 6 3.79 21.59 10.26
CA VAL A 6 5.24 21.75 10.24
C VAL A 6 5.75 20.32 10.20
N LEU A 7 5.93 19.81 8.99
CA LEU A 7 6.80 18.69 8.67
C LEU A 7 8.19 19.13 9.13
N LEU A 8 8.42 18.97 10.43
CA LEU A 8 9.71 18.93 11.05
C LEU A 8 10.39 17.75 10.38
N PHE A 9 11.14 18.09 9.34
CA PHE A 9 12.03 17.25 8.60
C PHE A 9 13.07 16.70 9.58
N SER A 10 12.65 15.69 10.34
CA SER A 10 13.52 14.85 11.13
C SER A 10 14.23 13.96 10.14
N PHE A 11 15.28 14.51 9.55
CA PHE A 11 16.50 13.75 9.27
C PHE A 11 17.11 13.32 10.63
N PHE A 12 16.35 12.59 11.45
CA PHE A 12 16.93 11.67 12.40
C PHE A 12 17.28 10.45 11.57
N LEU A 13 18.50 10.47 11.05
CA LEU A 13 19.22 9.27 10.68
C LEU A 13 19.09 8.32 11.88
N PHE A 14 18.26 7.29 11.71
CA PHE A 14 17.99 6.25 12.70
C PHE A 14 19.28 5.45 12.94
N SER A 15 20.15 5.99 13.78
CA SER A 15 21.07 5.19 14.58
C SER A 15 20.38 4.84 15.90
N SER A 16 19.21 4.22 15.82
CA SER A 16 18.57 3.55 16.94
C SER A 16 18.69 2.06 16.65
N HIS A 17 19.53 1.38 17.42
CA HIS A 17 19.54 -0.06 17.67
C HIS A 17 18.53 -0.82 16.81
N TYR A 18 19.00 -1.54 15.78
CA TYR A 18 18.20 -2.53 15.06
C TYR A 18 17.76 -3.61 16.06
N VAL A 19 16.76 -3.29 16.87
CA VAL A 19 15.91 -4.26 17.51
C VAL A 19 15.22 -4.93 16.33
N PHE A 20 15.43 -6.23 16.19
CA PHE A 20 14.72 -7.02 15.21
C PHE A 20 13.23 -6.79 15.43
N ALA A 21 12.59 -6.09 14.50
CA ALA A 21 11.15 -5.97 14.50
C ALA A 21 10.63 -7.33 14.02
N ASP A 22 10.17 -8.14 14.97
CA ASP A 22 9.45 -9.39 14.66
C ASP A 22 8.06 -9.10 14.04
N ASP A 23 7.66 -7.83 13.94
CA ASP A 23 6.37 -7.37 13.43
C ASP A 23 6.55 -6.18 12.46
N ILE A 24 5.72 -6.14 11.41
CA ILE A 24 5.68 -5.06 10.42
C ILE A 24 5.06 -3.76 10.96
N SER A 25 4.53 -3.78 12.19
CA SER A 25 3.98 -2.60 12.87
C SER A 25 4.99 -1.48 13.11
N ASP A 26 6.29 -1.80 13.15
CA ASP A 26 7.35 -0.81 13.38
C ASP A 26 7.70 0.01 12.12
N PHE A 27 7.05 -0.29 10.99
CA PHE A 27 7.34 0.28 9.68
C PHE A 27 6.26 1.25 9.24
N SER A 28 6.71 2.33 8.60
CA SER A 28 5.81 3.34 8.06
C SER A 28 6.16 3.72 6.62
N ILE A 29 5.13 4.08 5.87
CA ILE A 29 5.21 4.72 4.56
C ILE A 29 4.65 6.13 4.73
N GLU A 30 5.46 7.16 4.45
CA GLU A 30 5.08 8.58 4.62
C GLU A 30 4.54 8.90 6.03
N GLY A 31 5.05 8.20 7.06
CA GLY A 31 4.63 8.38 8.46
C GLY A 31 3.29 7.72 8.83
N ILE A 32 2.74 6.88 7.96
CA ILE A 32 1.59 6.02 8.22
C ILE A 32 2.07 4.59 8.50
N SER A 33 1.59 3.97 9.57
CA SER A 33 1.98 2.61 9.99
C SER A 33 0.77 1.69 10.09
N ILE A 34 1.00 0.38 10.00
CA ILE A 34 -0.05 -0.60 10.30
C ILE A 34 -0.40 -0.53 11.78
N GLY A 35 -1.70 -0.57 12.08
CA GLY A 35 -2.22 -0.44 13.44
C GLY A 35 -2.57 1.00 13.83
N ASP A 36 -2.12 2.00 13.06
CA ASP A 36 -2.51 3.38 13.29
C ASP A 36 -4.01 3.58 13.04
N SER A 37 -4.58 4.58 13.72
CA SER A 37 -5.95 5.03 13.47
C SER A 37 -5.96 5.97 12.29
N LEU A 38 -6.73 5.65 11.24
CA LEU A 38 -6.86 6.50 10.06
C LEU A 38 -7.40 7.90 10.38
N LEU A 39 -8.11 8.06 11.51
CA LEU A 39 -8.59 9.35 12.01
C LEU A 39 -7.47 10.33 12.40
N ASP A 40 -6.23 9.85 12.54
CA ASP A 40 -5.07 10.71 12.78
C ASP A 40 -4.60 11.42 11.50
N TYR A 41 -5.03 10.93 10.32
CA TYR A 41 -4.60 11.41 9.01
C TYR A 41 -5.73 12.04 8.19
N MET A 42 -6.97 11.63 8.40
CA MET A 42 -8.14 12.15 7.69
C MET A 42 -9.40 12.16 8.56
N THR A 43 -10.40 12.94 8.18
CA THR A 43 -11.66 13.04 8.93
C THR A 43 -12.59 11.85 8.65
N GLU A 44 -13.51 11.58 9.58
CA GLU A 44 -14.50 10.50 9.40
C GLU A 44 -15.36 10.71 8.13
N ASP A 45 -15.70 11.95 7.80
CA ASP A 45 -16.48 12.25 6.59
C ASP A 45 -15.71 11.94 5.30
N GLU A 46 -14.41 12.27 5.24
CA GLU A 46 -13.54 11.93 4.11
C GLU A 46 -13.39 10.41 3.96
N ILE A 47 -13.27 9.67 5.08
CA ILE A 47 -13.21 8.20 5.06
C ILE A 47 -14.50 7.62 4.48
N LEU A 48 -15.66 8.12 4.92
CA LEU A 48 -16.95 7.64 4.46
C LEU A 48 -17.18 7.96 2.97
N GLU A 49 -16.70 9.10 2.50
CA GLU A 49 -16.73 9.46 1.08
C GLU A 49 -15.91 8.47 0.25
N GLU A 50 -14.67 8.17 0.65
CA GLU A 50 -13.81 7.19 0.00
C GLU A 50 -14.41 5.77 0.00
N ILE A 51 -14.99 5.33 1.12
CA ILE A 51 -15.68 4.03 1.19
C ILE A 51 -16.81 3.96 0.15
N GLU A 52 -17.58 5.02 -0.01
CA GLU A 52 -18.70 5.04 -0.96
C GLU A 52 -18.23 5.11 -2.41
N LEU A 53 -17.15 5.84 -2.70
CA LEU A 53 -16.54 5.93 -4.03
C LEU A 53 -15.97 4.58 -4.48
N ASN A 54 -15.30 3.86 -3.58
CA ASN A 54 -14.50 2.66 -3.91
C ASN A 54 -15.26 1.34 -3.64
N LYS A 55 -16.55 1.40 -3.30
CA LYS A 55 -17.36 0.24 -2.88
C LYS A 55 -17.45 -0.91 -3.89
N ASN A 56 -17.12 -0.65 -5.16
CA ASN A 56 -17.24 -1.64 -6.24
C ASN A 56 -15.88 -2.23 -6.68
N ASP A 57 -14.77 -1.75 -6.14
CA ASP A 57 -13.42 -2.09 -6.63
C ASP A 57 -13.11 -3.57 -6.45
N TYR A 58 -13.68 -4.19 -5.41
CA TYR A 58 -13.34 -5.54 -4.96
C TYR A 58 -14.47 -6.56 -5.14
N LEU A 59 -15.46 -6.29 -6.00
CA LEU A 59 -16.62 -7.18 -6.22
C LEU A 59 -16.25 -8.59 -6.74
N TYR A 60 -15.02 -8.77 -7.24
CA TYR A 60 -14.49 -10.06 -7.70
C TYR A 60 -13.95 -10.94 -6.56
N LEU A 61 -13.79 -10.41 -5.35
CA LEU A 61 -13.27 -11.15 -4.19
C LEU A 61 -14.38 -11.80 -3.35
N LYS A 62 -14.01 -12.84 -2.60
CA LYS A 62 -14.87 -13.38 -1.54
C LYS A 62 -15.00 -12.37 -0.40
N GLU A 63 -16.24 -12.11 0.05
CA GLU A 63 -16.54 -11.05 1.04
C GLU A 63 -16.05 -9.67 0.55
N PRO A 64 -16.58 -9.15 -0.58
CA PRO A 64 -16.03 -7.96 -1.26
C PRO A 64 -16.09 -6.68 -0.42
N ASN A 65 -17.02 -6.63 0.55
CA ASN A 65 -17.21 -5.49 1.44
C ASN A 65 -16.53 -5.68 2.80
N LYS A 66 -15.56 -6.61 2.92
CA LYS A 66 -14.88 -6.87 4.20
C LYS A 66 -13.90 -5.78 4.57
N TYR A 67 -13.17 -5.28 3.58
CA TYR A 67 -12.24 -4.18 3.71
C TYR A 67 -12.60 -3.10 2.70
N ALA A 68 -12.17 -1.87 2.98
CA ALA A 68 -12.28 -0.75 2.06
C ALA A 68 -10.89 -0.16 1.86
N GLN A 69 -10.57 0.18 0.62
CA GLN A 69 -9.37 0.93 0.29
C GLN A 69 -9.70 2.42 0.26
N ILE A 70 -8.85 3.21 0.92
CA ILE A 70 -9.02 4.64 1.13
C ILE A 70 -7.84 5.34 0.48
N TYR A 71 -8.08 6.23 -0.49
CA TYR A 71 -7.02 6.93 -1.21
C TYR A 71 -6.74 8.29 -0.58
N PHE A 72 -5.45 8.65 -0.57
CA PHE A 72 -4.98 9.97 -0.21
C PHE A 72 -4.79 10.78 -1.49
N TRP A 73 -5.55 11.87 -1.63
CA TRP A 73 -5.52 12.74 -2.80
C TRP A 73 -4.52 13.91 -2.69
N GLU A 74 -3.81 14.02 -1.57
CA GLU A 74 -2.75 15.02 -1.41
C GLU A 74 -1.47 14.59 -2.14
N VAL A 75 -0.76 15.55 -2.73
CA VAL A 75 0.53 15.28 -3.38
C VAL A 75 1.56 14.93 -2.32
N LEU A 76 2.09 13.71 -2.38
CA LEU A 76 3.09 13.21 -1.45
C LEU A 76 4.51 13.36 -2.02
N PRO A 77 5.52 13.65 -1.18
CA PRO A 77 6.88 13.90 -1.67
C PRO A 77 7.56 12.67 -2.28
N THR A 78 7.34 11.48 -1.71
CA THR A 78 8.02 10.24 -2.15
C THR A 78 7.13 9.45 -3.10
N TYR A 79 5.89 9.20 -2.69
CA TYR A 79 4.91 8.42 -3.45
C TYR A 79 4.00 9.35 -4.25
N ASP A 80 4.59 9.98 -5.25
CA ASP A 80 4.02 11.07 -6.04
C ASP A 80 2.82 10.68 -6.91
N ASN A 81 2.68 9.38 -7.22
CA ASN A 81 1.54 8.83 -7.96
C ASN A 81 0.34 8.48 -7.05
N GLY A 82 0.58 8.37 -5.74
CA GLY A 82 -0.50 8.22 -4.76
C GLY A 82 -0.19 7.27 -3.62
N LEU A 83 -0.99 7.39 -2.57
CA LEU A 83 -0.98 6.55 -1.38
C LEU A 83 -2.39 6.09 -1.08
N SER A 84 -2.53 4.85 -0.60
CA SER A 84 -3.82 4.34 -0.12
C SER A 84 -3.62 3.36 1.02
N VAL A 85 -4.69 3.13 1.78
CA VAL A 85 -4.69 2.19 2.91
C VAL A 85 -5.92 1.30 2.89
N PHE A 86 -5.80 0.11 3.49
CA PHE A 86 -6.98 -0.72 3.80
C PHE A 86 -7.39 -0.61 5.25
N ILE A 87 -8.69 -0.54 5.47
CA ILE A 87 -9.35 -0.60 6.77
C ILE A 87 -10.46 -1.65 6.76
N LYS A 88 -10.92 -2.09 7.93
CA LYS A 88 -12.14 -2.91 8.04
C LYS A 88 -13.36 -2.10 7.63
N ASN A 89 -14.11 -2.62 6.66
CA ASN A 89 -15.38 -2.06 6.24
C ASN A 89 -16.53 -2.67 7.06
N ASN A 90 -16.53 -2.36 8.36
CA ASN A 90 -17.60 -2.79 9.25
C ASN A 90 -18.75 -1.77 9.19
N PRO A 91 -20.00 -2.20 8.96
CA PRO A 91 -21.13 -1.30 9.06
C PRO A 91 -21.16 -0.70 10.46
N THR A 92 -21.19 0.63 10.53
CA THR A 92 -21.35 1.37 11.78
C THR A 92 -22.66 0.95 12.44
N ASN A 93 -22.59 0.09 13.46
CA ASN A 93 -23.74 -0.12 14.32
C ASN A 93 -23.92 1.16 15.16
N GLN A 94 -24.98 1.93 14.87
CA GLN A 94 -25.32 3.17 15.56
C GLN A 94 -25.48 3.03 17.08
N TYR A 95 -25.64 1.81 17.60
CA TYR A 95 -25.90 1.54 19.00
C TYR A 95 -24.64 1.21 19.81
N ILE A 96 -23.61 0.62 19.18
CA ILE A 96 -22.38 0.18 19.86
C ILE A 96 -21.23 0.38 18.89
N SER A 97 -20.38 1.37 19.15
CA SER A 97 -19.13 1.48 18.41
C SER A 97 -18.04 2.13 19.27
N ASN A 98 -16.97 1.40 19.55
CA ASN A 98 -15.75 1.98 20.09
C ASN A 98 -15.09 2.80 18.97
N LYS A 99 -15.04 4.12 19.11
CA LYS A 99 -14.40 4.99 18.10
C LYS A 99 -12.93 4.62 17.86
N ASN A 100 -12.24 4.11 18.89
CA ASN A 100 -10.83 3.76 18.82
C ASN A 100 -10.57 2.40 18.15
N GLU A 101 -11.61 1.61 17.83
CA GLU A 101 -11.50 0.36 17.06
C GLU A 101 -11.96 0.53 15.60
N LYS A 102 -12.44 1.72 15.23
CA LYS A 102 -12.80 2.03 13.85
C LYS A 102 -11.57 2.49 13.09
N TYR A 103 -11.52 2.13 11.81
CA TYR A 103 -10.55 2.64 10.84
C TYR A 103 -9.07 2.37 11.21
N ILE A 104 -8.80 1.24 11.86
CA ILE A 104 -7.43 0.74 12.03
C ILE A 104 -6.87 0.37 10.66
N ILE A 105 -5.68 0.88 10.37
CA ILE A 105 -4.95 0.64 9.12
C ILE A 105 -4.37 -0.77 9.12
N LEU A 106 -4.67 -1.53 8.08
CA LEU A 106 -4.27 -2.94 7.93
C LEU A 106 -3.36 -3.18 6.73
N SER A 107 -3.31 -2.24 5.81
CA SER A 107 -2.32 -2.21 4.74
C SER A 107 -2.09 -0.80 4.28
N ILE A 108 -0.90 -0.55 3.75
CA ILE A 108 -0.49 0.72 3.18
C ILE A 108 0.11 0.43 1.81
N TYR A 109 -0.26 1.22 0.81
CA TYR A 109 0.22 1.14 -0.57
C TYR A 109 0.73 2.51 -0.97
N GLY A 110 1.99 2.61 -1.34
CA GLY A 110 2.59 3.79 -1.95
C GLY A 110 2.94 3.50 -3.41
N THR A 111 2.69 4.46 -4.29
CA THR A 111 2.96 4.33 -5.72
C THR A 111 3.84 5.49 -6.22
N MET A 112 4.76 5.21 -7.15
CA MET A 112 5.61 6.22 -7.79
C MET A 112 5.56 6.11 -9.30
N HIS A 113 5.60 7.25 -9.99
CA HIS A 113 5.56 7.30 -11.45
C HIS A 113 6.88 6.84 -12.09
N PHE A 114 6.77 5.89 -13.02
CA PHE A 114 7.86 5.51 -13.94
C PHE A 114 7.32 5.22 -15.35
N VAL A 115 6.58 6.21 -15.90
CA VAL A 115 5.96 6.10 -17.23
C VAL A 115 7.02 5.94 -18.31
N GLU A 116 6.90 4.89 -19.12
CA GLU A 116 7.84 4.53 -20.18
C GLU A 116 9.29 4.35 -19.67
N ASP A 117 9.49 4.14 -18.36
CA ASP A 117 10.80 4.00 -17.71
C ASP A 117 10.85 2.79 -16.75
N PHE A 118 10.62 1.60 -17.32
CA PHE A 118 10.65 0.36 -16.55
C PHE A 118 12.02 0.08 -15.92
N ASP A 119 13.12 0.38 -16.61
CA ASP A 119 14.48 0.18 -16.08
C ASP A 119 14.73 1.08 -14.87
N GLY A 120 14.29 2.35 -14.91
CA GLY A 120 14.33 3.26 -13.77
C GLY A 120 13.48 2.76 -12.59
N CYS A 121 12.31 2.18 -12.87
CA CYS A 121 11.48 1.56 -11.84
C CYS A 121 12.22 0.42 -11.15
N ILE A 122 12.81 -0.50 -11.93
CA ILE A 122 13.56 -1.65 -11.40
C ILE A 122 14.75 -1.18 -10.56
N GLN A 123 15.49 -0.17 -11.03
CA GLN A 123 16.59 0.41 -10.25
C GLN A 123 16.08 0.93 -8.90
N LYS A 124 14.96 1.67 -8.89
CA LYS A 124 14.42 2.23 -7.65
C LYS A 124 13.87 1.15 -6.72
N ARG A 125 13.20 0.14 -7.27
CA ARG A 125 12.74 -1.04 -6.55
C ARG A 125 13.90 -1.73 -5.85
N ASP A 126 14.98 -1.99 -6.57
CA ASP A 126 16.15 -2.70 -6.02
C ASP A 126 16.87 -1.90 -4.92
N GLU A 127 16.85 -0.55 -4.99
CA GLU A 127 17.29 0.31 -3.87
C GLU A 127 16.44 0.06 -2.62
N ILE A 128 15.11 0.02 -2.75
CA ILE A 128 14.18 -0.22 -1.64
C ILE A 128 14.37 -1.63 -1.09
N ILE A 129 14.52 -2.64 -1.95
CA ILE A 129 14.84 -4.02 -1.57
C ILE A 129 16.16 -4.08 -0.77
N GLY A 130 17.15 -3.27 -1.15
CA GLY A 130 18.42 -3.15 -0.44
C GLY A 130 18.25 -2.67 1.00
N GLU A 131 17.37 -1.71 1.24
CA GLU A 131 17.04 -1.23 2.60
C GLU A 131 16.17 -2.25 3.36
N LEU A 132 15.11 -2.77 2.75
CA LEU A 132 14.24 -3.79 3.34
C LEU A 132 15.03 -5.04 3.74
N SER A 133 16.02 -5.45 2.94
CA SER A 133 16.89 -6.58 3.24
C SER A 133 17.75 -6.39 4.50
N LYS A 134 18.08 -5.15 4.86
CA LYS A 134 18.80 -4.84 6.11
C LYS A 134 17.85 -4.87 7.31
N MET A 135 16.60 -4.46 7.12
CA MET A 135 15.57 -4.42 8.15
C MET A 135 14.99 -5.82 8.43
N PHE A 136 14.88 -6.65 7.39
CA PHE A 136 14.30 -7.98 7.39
C PHE A 136 15.32 -9.04 6.93
N PRO A 137 16.44 -9.23 7.64
CA PRO A 137 17.53 -10.09 7.17
C PRO A 137 17.15 -11.57 7.10
N ASN A 138 16.14 -11.99 7.87
CA ASN A 138 15.72 -13.39 8.00
C ASN A 138 14.38 -13.70 7.33
N THR A 139 13.72 -12.69 6.73
CA THR A 139 12.42 -12.87 6.10
C THR A 139 12.58 -13.53 4.73
N GLN A 140 11.69 -14.48 4.42
CA GLN A 140 11.70 -15.17 3.14
C GLN A 140 11.42 -14.18 2.01
N LYS A 141 12.18 -14.29 0.91
CA LYS A 141 12.00 -13.46 -0.28
C LYS A 141 11.60 -14.30 -1.47
N SER A 142 10.62 -13.84 -2.23
CA SER A 142 10.23 -14.43 -3.51
C SER A 142 10.20 -13.36 -4.58
N GLU A 143 10.70 -13.69 -5.76
CA GLU A 143 10.67 -12.83 -6.95
C GLU A 143 9.78 -13.50 -7.98
N VAL A 144 8.84 -12.76 -8.55
CA VAL A 144 7.91 -13.27 -9.54
C VAL A 144 7.75 -12.27 -10.68
N PHE A 145 7.66 -12.82 -11.87
CA PHE A 145 7.42 -12.07 -13.10
C PHE A 145 6.19 -12.64 -13.78
N PHE A 146 5.17 -11.81 -14.00
CA PHE A 146 3.89 -12.28 -14.55
C PHE A 146 3.22 -11.24 -15.45
N LYS A 147 2.19 -11.67 -16.17
CA LYS A 147 1.39 -10.79 -17.03
C LYS A 147 0.37 -10.03 -16.19
N HIS A 148 0.27 -8.73 -16.38
CA HIS A 148 -0.67 -7.91 -15.63
C HIS A 148 -2.11 -8.31 -15.99
N ALA A 149 -2.90 -8.76 -15.00
CA ALA A 149 -4.22 -9.36 -15.22
C ALA A 149 -5.23 -8.41 -15.89
N ALA A 150 -5.05 -7.09 -15.70
CA ALA A 150 -5.91 -6.09 -16.33
C ALA A 150 -5.75 -5.98 -17.85
N ASP A 151 -4.64 -6.45 -18.45
CA ASP A 151 -4.41 -6.39 -19.90
C ASP A 151 -4.62 -7.77 -20.55
N PRO A 152 -5.76 -7.98 -21.25
CA PRO A 152 -6.06 -9.27 -21.88
C PRO A 152 -5.13 -9.62 -23.05
N SER A 153 -4.36 -8.68 -23.58
CA SER A 153 -3.38 -8.95 -24.64
C SER A 153 -2.16 -9.71 -24.11
N GLY A 154 -1.91 -9.62 -22.80
CA GLY A 154 -0.74 -10.19 -22.14
C GLY A 154 0.57 -9.47 -22.48
N ASN A 155 0.51 -8.23 -22.97
CA ASN A 155 1.72 -7.45 -23.27
C ASN A 155 2.20 -6.65 -22.06
N SER A 156 1.29 -6.27 -21.17
CA SER A 156 1.62 -5.66 -19.88
C SER A 156 2.16 -6.69 -18.89
N ILE A 157 3.15 -6.29 -18.10
CA ILE A 157 3.89 -7.16 -17.17
C ILE A 157 3.98 -6.53 -15.78
N VAL A 158 4.22 -7.38 -14.79
CA VAL A 158 4.56 -7.01 -13.43
C VAL A 158 5.83 -7.78 -13.05
N ASP A 159 6.79 -7.06 -12.47
CA ASP A 159 7.98 -7.63 -11.86
C ASP A 159 7.98 -7.30 -10.36
N ALA A 160 7.63 -8.30 -9.54
CA ALA A 160 7.33 -8.15 -8.13
C ALA A 160 8.28 -8.96 -7.25
N LEU A 161 8.63 -8.38 -6.10
CA LEU A 161 9.36 -9.05 -5.05
C LEU A 161 8.57 -8.95 -3.73
N TYR A 162 8.43 -10.08 -3.05
CA TYR A 162 7.72 -10.18 -1.78
C TYR A 162 8.68 -10.54 -0.65
N PHE A 163 8.52 -9.89 0.49
CA PHE A 163 9.03 -10.36 1.79
C PHE A 163 7.86 -10.99 2.55
N GLU A 164 7.92 -12.30 2.73
CA GLU A 164 6.88 -13.10 3.36
C GLU A 164 7.26 -13.41 4.81
N HIS A 165 6.48 -12.91 5.76
CA HIS A 165 6.68 -13.19 7.18
C HIS A 165 5.89 -14.42 7.64
N ASP A 166 6.40 -15.14 8.63
CA ASP A 166 5.76 -16.35 9.17
C ASP A 166 4.36 -16.09 9.77
N SER A 167 4.08 -14.84 10.17
CA SER A 167 2.74 -14.43 10.63
C SER A 167 1.70 -14.36 9.50
N GLY A 168 2.14 -14.46 8.24
CA GLY A 168 1.34 -14.26 7.03
C GLY A 168 1.29 -12.82 6.54
N ALA A 169 1.94 -11.90 7.25
CA ALA A 169 2.10 -10.52 6.82
C ALA A 169 3.14 -10.41 5.70
N GLU A 170 3.01 -9.40 4.85
CA GLU A 170 3.76 -9.32 3.59
C GLU A 170 4.17 -7.89 3.25
N ILE A 171 5.35 -7.75 2.66
CA ILE A 171 5.79 -6.51 2.00
C ILE A 171 5.99 -6.82 0.53
N GLU A 172 5.34 -6.07 -0.34
CA GLU A 172 5.53 -6.14 -1.79
C GLU A 172 6.32 -4.92 -2.27
N THR A 173 7.22 -5.14 -3.21
CA THR A 173 7.78 -4.06 -4.04
C THR A 173 7.73 -4.53 -5.50
N SER A 174 6.97 -3.84 -6.34
CA SER A 174 6.71 -4.26 -7.71
C SER A 174 6.82 -3.11 -8.71
N CYS A 175 7.15 -3.45 -9.94
CA CYS A 175 7.14 -2.54 -11.08
C CYS A 175 6.14 -3.02 -12.12
N ASP A 176 5.14 -2.18 -12.39
CA ASP A 176 4.19 -2.35 -13.48
C ASP A 176 4.74 -1.72 -14.76
N ASN A 177 4.62 -2.42 -15.88
CA ASN A 177 4.94 -1.92 -17.21
C ASN A 177 3.80 -2.31 -18.15
N PHE A 178 2.93 -1.35 -18.43
CA PHE A 178 1.78 -1.52 -19.29
C PHE A 178 2.16 -1.35 -20.75
N GLU A 179 1.47 -2.07 -21.64
CA GLU A 179 1.58 -1.76 -23.06
C GLU A 179 1.04 -0.34 -23.32
N GLU A 180 1.81 0.49 -24.03
CA GLU A 180 1.53 1.93 -24.15
C GLU A 180 0.15 2.26 -24.69
N THR A 181 -0.31 1.53 -25.71
CA THR A 181 -1.64 1.76 -26.28
C THR A 181 -2.72 1.45 -25.26
N PHE A 182 -2.57 0.37 -24.50
CA PHE A 182 -3.44 -0.02 -23.40
C PHE A 182 -3.42 1.02 -22.27
N ARG A 183 -2.23 1.45 -21.83
CA ARG A 183 -2.05 2.45 -20.77
C ARG A 183 -2.70 3.79 -21.13
N ILE A 184 -2.38 4.33 -22.32
CA ILE A 184 -2.91 5.60 -22.82
C ILE A 184 -4.43 5.53 -23.00
N LYS A 185 -4.95 4.42 -23.55
CA LYS A 185 -6.40 4.23 -23.76
C LYS A 185 -7.18 4.27 -22.45
N ASN A 186 -6.63 3.70 -21.38
CA ASN A 186 -7.29 3.68 -20.07
C ASN A 186 -6.98 4.92 -19.23
N ASN A 187 -6.13 5.83 -19.72
CA ASN A 187 -5.63 6.99 -18.98
C ASN A 187 -5.00 6.57 -17.63
N TRP A 188 -4.20 5.51 -17.68
CA TRP A 188 -3.51 4.97 -16.51
C TRP A 188 -2.09 5.48 -16.40
N SER A 189 -1.60 5.51 -15.17
CA SER A 189 -0.18 5.60 -14.89
C SER A 189 0.42 4.21 -14.73
N GLU A 190 1.72 4.16 -14.46
CA GLU A 190 2.48 2.95 -14.21
C GLU A 190 3.74 3.28 -13.41
N GLY A 191 4.41 2.24 -12.93
CA GLY A 191 5.69 2.36 -12.28
C GLY A 191 5.76 1.51 -11.02
N LEU A 192 6.28 2.11 -9.96
CA LEU A 192 6.66 1.40 -8.75
C LEU A 192 5.48 1.36 -7.77
N ASN A 193 5.21 0.18 -7.22
CA ASN A 193 4.31 -0.02 -6.09
C ASN A 193 5.10 -0.58 -4.90
N VAL A 194 4.80 -0.07 -3.72
CA VAL A 194 5.33 -0.56 -2.45
C VAL A 194 4.14 -0.78 -1.51
N SER A 195 3.98 -1.99 -0.99
CA SER A 195 2.93 -2.28 -0.04
C SER A 195 3.46 -2.95 1.22
N ILE A 196 2.83 -2.63 2.35
CA ILE A 196 3.00 -3.34 3.61
C ILE A 196 1.61 -3.78 4.02
N SER A 197 1.41 -5.09 4.22
CA SER A 197 0.10 -5.69 4.44
C SER A 197 0.07 -6.65 5.61
N SER A 198 -0.96 -6.50 6.45
CA SER A 198 -1.29 -7.46 7.49
C SER A 198 -1.69 -8.82 6.89
N ALA A 199 -1.53 -9.89 7.68
CA ALA A 199 -1.90 -11.23 7.26
C ALA A 199 -3.38 -11.36 6.85
N GLU A 200 -4.28 -10.59 7.48
CA GLU A 200 -5.71 -10.67 7.17
C GLU A 200 -6.05 -10.07 5.80
N THR A 201 -5.44 -8.95 5.44
CA THR A 201 -5.60 -8.30 4.14
C THR A 201 -4.90 -9.08 3.02
N THR A 202 -3.69 -9.59 3.27
CA THR A 202 -2.97 -10.46 2.34
C THR A 202 -3.78 -11.72 2.03
N SER A 203 -4.33 -12.37 3.06
CA SER A 203 -5.18 -13.55 2.85
C SER A 203 -6.47 -13.24 2.10
N TRP A 204 -7.07 -12.05 2.28
CA TRP A 204 -8.31 -11.68 1.61
C TRP A 204 -8.09 -11.38 0.13
N LEU A 205 -7.04 -10.63 -0.23
CA LEU A 205 -6.71 -10.32 -1.62
C LEU A 205 -6.37 -11.57 -2.45
N ARG A 206 -5.81 -12.60 -1.82
CA ARG A 206 -5.49 -13.89 -2.47
C ARG A 206 -6.68 -14.83 -2.61
N ASN A 207 -7.82 -14.50 -1.99
CA ASN A 207 -8.98 -15.39 -1.91
C ASN A 207 -10.07 -14.98 -2.91
N GLN A 208 -9.92 -15.48 -4.14
CA GLN A 208 -10.88 -15.32 -5.25
C GLN A 208 -11.97 -16.39 -5.20
#